data_AF-A0A7J3ZB32-F1
#
_entry.id   AF-A0A7J3ZB32-F1
#
_cell.length_a   1.000
_cell.length_b   1.000
_cell.length_c   1.000
_cell.angle_alpha   90.00
_cell.angle_beta   90.00
_cell.angle_gamma   90.00
#
_symmetry.space_group_name_H-M   'P 1'
#
loop_
_entity.id
_entity.type
_entity.pdbx_description
1 polymer ?
#
loop_
_entity_poly.entity_id
_entity_poly.type
_entity_poly.pdbx_seq_one_letter_code
_entity_poly.pdbx_strand_id
1 'polypeptide(L)'
;ALDAVEDALDRALERISPGVKASEIDEAARSTLERRGYGKYYIHSTGHGVGVEVHEQPLLSRTSQSTLEKGHVITVEPGIYIPGKLGVRLEELVLVSEKGAVILTKAPRVTWIQ
;
A
#
# COMPACT_ATOMS: atom_id res chain seq x y z
N ALA A 1 16.21 -1.37 2.54
CA ALA A 1 15.02 -2.17 2.17
C ALA A 1 13.80 -1.68 2.94
N LEU A 2 13.82 -1.68 4.27
CA LEU A 2 12.75 -1.10 5.10
C LEU A 2 12.43 0.35 4.71
N ASP A 3 13.43 1.24 4.66
CA ASP A 3 13.23 2.65 4.29
C ASP A 3 12.64 2.84 2.88
N ALA A 4 12.84 1.87 1.98
CA ALA A 4 12.26 1.90 0.64
C ALA A 4 10.79 1.47 0.67
N VAL A 5 10.45 0.49 1.49
CA VAL A 5 9.06 0.05 1.74
C VAL A 5 8.28 1.15 2.47
N GLU A 6 8.89 1.80 3.45
CA GLU A 6 8.27 2.92 4.18
C GLU A 6 7.99 4.11 3.26
N ASP A 7 8.95 4.55 2.44
CA ASP A 7 8.69 5.61 1.46
C ASP A 7 7.62 5.17 0.45
N ALA A 8 7.62 3.92 -0.03
CA ALA A 8 6.58 3.44 -0.94
C ALA A 8 5.18 3.44 -0.29
N LEU A 9 5.08 3.08 0.99
CA LEU A 9 3.86 3.14 1.78
C LEU A 9 3.37 4.58 1.88
N ASP A 10 4.24 5.51 2.28
CA ASP A 10 3.90 6.93 2.43
C ASP A 10 3.45 7.55 1.10
N ARG A 11 4.14 7.25 -0.01
CA ARG A 11 3.72 7.73 -1.34
C ARG A 11 2.37 7.17 -1.76
N ALA A 12 2.05 5.91 -1.43
CA ALA A 12 0.73 5.37 -1.68
C ALA A 12 -0.34 6.07 -0.82
N LEU A 13 -0.07 6.27 0.47
CA LEU A 13 -0.99 6.94 1.40
C LEU A 13 -1.31 8.38 0.97
N GLU A 14 -0.30 9.14 0.51
CA GLU A 14 -0.45 10.52 -0.01
C GLU A 14 -1.39 10.61 -1.23
N ARG A 15 -1.57 9.50 -1.98
CA ARG A 15 -2.46 9.47 -3.16
C ARG A 15 -3.91 9.16 -2.83
N ILE A 16 -4.21 8.71 -1.61
CA ILE A 16 -5.56 8.26 -1.27
C ILE A 16 -6.48 9.47 -1.11
N SER A 17 -7.51 9.51 -1.95
CA SER A 17 -8.62 10.46 -1.89
C SER A 17 -9.81 9.90 -2.68
N PRO A 18 -11.07 10.27 -2.36
CA PRO A 18 -12.21 9.93 -3.21
C PRO A 18 -11.99 10.39 -4.65
N GLY A 19 -12.39 9.56 -5.62
CA GLY A 19 -12.25 9.84 -7.04
C GLY A 19 -10.90 9.41 -7.65
N VAL A 20 -9.92 9.00 -6.84
CA VAL A 20 -8.64 8.48 -7.33
C VAL A 20 -8.79 7.03 -7.77
N LYS A 21 -8.20 6.66 -8.92
CA LYS A 21 -8.17 5.26 -9.36
C LYS A 21 -7.26 4.43 -8.46
N ALA A 22 -7.68 3.23 -8.11
CA ALA A 22 -6.89 2.34 -7.27
C ALA A 22 -5.53 1.96 -7.89
N SER A 23 -5.44 1.96 -9.24
CA SER A 23 -4.18 1.77 -9.97
C SER A 23 -3.18 2.93 -9.80
N GLU A 24 -3.63 4.16 -9.56
CA GLU A 24 -2.71 5.28 -9.29
C GLU A 24 -2.03 5.16 -7.93
N ILE A 25 -2.70 4.55 -6.96
CA ILE A 25 -2.12 4.27 -5.64
C ILE A 25 -1.07 3.16 -5.76
N ASP A 26 -1.37 2.10 -6.54
CA ASP A 26 -0.39 1.06 -6.83
C ASP A 26 0.84 1.60 -7.56
N GLU A 27 0.63 2.47 -8.55
CA GLU A 27 1.72 3.10 -9.29
C GLU A 27 2.61 3.97 -8.39
N ALA A 28 2.05 4.65 -7.38
CA ALA A 28 2.83 5.46 -6.46
C ALA A 28 3.78 4.61 -5.59
N ALA A 29 3.30 3.50 -5.02
CA ALA A 29 4.17 2.56 -4.30
C ALA A 29 5.18 1.89 -5.25
N ARG A 30 4.69 1.35 -6.37
CA ARG A 30 5.47 0.55 -7.30
C ARG A 30 6.59 1.34 -7.96
N SER A 31 6.28 2.53 -8.49
CA SER A 31 7.29 3.39 -9.12
C SER A 31 8.34 3.86 -8.10
N THR A 32 7.96 4.04 -6.83
CA THR A 32 8.89 4.37 -5.74
C THR A 32 9.87 3.22 -5.50
N LEU A 33 9.38 1.98 -5.42
CA LEU A 33 10.24 0.81 -5.28
C LEU A 33 11.10 0.55 -6.53
N GLU A 34 10.57 0.80 -7.72
CA GLU A 34 11.33 0.73 -8.97
C GLU A 34 12.49 1.74 -8.99
N ARG A 35 12.24 3.02 -8.67
CA ARG A 35 13.28 4.06 -8.57
C ARG A 35 14.33 3.77 -7.51
N ARG A 36 13.96 3.08 -6.43
CA ARG A 36 14.87 2.61 -5.38
C ARG A 36 15.63 1.33 -5.76
N GLY A 37 15.43 0.79 -6.96
CA GLY A 37 16.12 -0.41 -7.47
C GLY A 37 15.52 -1.75 -6.99
N TYR A 38 14.33 -1.72 -6.39
CA TYR A 38 13.65 -2.89 -5.83
C TYR A 38 12.46 -3.39 -6.64
N GLY A 39 12.12 -2.77 -7.78
CA GLY A 39 10.92 -3.10 -8.56
C GLY A 39 10.72 -4.60 -8.86
N LYS A 40 11.79 -5.30 -9.25
CA LYS A 40 11.73 -6.75 -9.54
C LYS A 40 11.46 -7.64 -8.31
N TYR A 41 11.60 -7.09 -7.11
CA TYR A 41 11.37 -7.78 -5.84
C TYR A 41 9.98 -7.45 -5.26
N TYR A 42 9.21 -6.58 -5.92
CA TYR A 42 7.85 -6.24 -5.53
C TYR A 42 6.82 -6.98 -6.39
N ILE A 43 6.33 -8.11 -5.87
CA ILE A 43 5.67 -9.16 -6.65
C ILE A 43 4.15 -9.26 -6.46
N HIS A 44 3.53 -8.34 -5.74
CA HIS A 44 2.09 -8.33 -5.49
C HIS A 44 1.47 -6.94 -5.67
N SER A 45 0.15 -6.84 -5.52
CA SER A 45 -0.61 -5.58 -5.51
C SER A 45 -0.27 -4.74 -4.27
N THR A 46 -0.56 -3.45 -4.33
CA THR A 46 -0.37 -2.52 -3.19
C THR A 46 -1.37 -2.71 -2.08
N GLY A 47 -2.50 -3.35 -2.35
CA GLY A 47 -3.46 -3.71 -1.31
C GLY A 47 -4.82 -4.13 -1.88
N HIS A 48 -5.80 -4.19 -1.00
CA HIS A 48 -7.16 -4.65 -1.29
C HIS A 48 -8.17 -4.03 -0.33
N GLY A 49 -9.47 -4.15 -0.63
CA GLY A 49 -10.54 -3.79 0.29
C GLY A 49 -10.60 -4.77 1.48
N VAL A 50 -11.11 -4.28 2.60
CA VAL A 50 -11.32 -5.08 3.82
C VAL A 50 -12.66 -4.70 4.43
N GLY A 51 -13.44 -5.70 4.85
CA GLY A 51 -14.73 -5.49 5.50
C GLY A 51 -15.15 -6.69 6.33
N VAL A 52 -16.17 -7.40 5.85
CA VAL A 52 -16.59 -8.69 6.41
C VAL A 52 -15.59 -9.77 6.04
N GLU A 53 -15.10 -9.73 4.80
CA GLU A 53 -14.04 -10.59 4.29
C GLU A 53 -12.69 -9.85 4.40
N VAL A 54 -11.64 -10.65 4.56
CA VAL A 54 -10.27 -10.10 4.60
C VAL A 54 -9.90 -9.49 3.26
N HIS A 55 -10.35 -10.09 2.14
CA HIS A 55 -10.05 -9.61 0.80
C HIS A 55 -11.34 -9.26 0.05
N GLU A 56 -11.57 -7.96 -0.12
CA GLU A 56 -12.72 -7.40 -0.84
C GLU A 56 -12.27 -6.42 -1.93
N GLN A 57 -13.23 -5.91 -2.69
CA GLN A 57 -12.98 -4.78 -3.58
C GLN A 57 -12.91 -3.46 -2.77
N PRO A 58 -12.19 -2.44 -3.24
CA PRO A 58 -11.39 -2.44 -4.48
C PRO A 58 -10.00 -3.06 -4.31
N LEU A 59 -9.48 -3.69 -5.37
CA LEU A 59 -8.06 -4.08 -5.44
C LEU A 59 -7.19 -2.87 -5.83
N LEU A 60 -6.08 -2.67 -5.13
CA LEU A 60 -5.07 -1.65 -5.42
C LEU A 60 -3.95 -2.29 -6.24
N SER A 61 -4.20 -2.48 -7.54
CA SER A 61 -3.29 -3.15 -8.46
C SER A 61 -3.10 -2.34 -9.75
N ARG A 62 -2.00 -2.62 -10.47
CA ARG A 62 -1.67 -2.01 -11.78
C ARG A 62 -2.83 -1.99 -12.78
N THR A 63 -3.68 -3.02 -12.75
CA THR A 63 -4.76 -3.21 -13.72
C THR A 63 -6.13 -2.79 -13.19
N SER A 64 -6.21 -2.35 -11.94
CA SER A 64 -7.47 -1.97 -11.31
C SER A 64 -8.13 -0.78 -12.03
N GLN A 65 -9.41 -0.95 -12.34
CA GLN A 65 -10.28 0.08 -12.91
C GLN A 65 -11.18 0.73 -11.86
N SER A 66 -11.13 0.25 -10.61
CA SER A 66 -11.95 0.78 -9.53
C SER A 66 -11.49 2.19 -9.14
N THR A 67 -12.47 3.03 -8.80
CA THR A 67 -12.24 4.35 -8.22
C THR A 67 -12.51 4.28 -6.73
N LEU A 68 -11.69 4.94 -5.92
CA LEU A 68 -11.95 5.02 -4.48
C LEU A 68 -13.16 5.91 -4.20
N GLU A 69 -14.00 5.44 -3.28
CA GLU A 69 -15.12 6.20 -2.75
C GLU A 69 -14.89 6.48 -1.26
N LYS A 70 -15.49 7.56 -0.77
CA LYS A 70 -15.52 7.85 0.67
C LYS A 70 -16.15 6.66 1.39
N GLY A 71 -15.51 6.20 2.45
CA GLY A 71 -16.00 5.09 3.27
C GLY A 71 -15.39 3.73 2.91
N HIS A 72 -14.69 3.60 1.77
CA HIS A 72 -13.88 2.41 1.52
C HIS A 72 -12.86 2.22 2.64
N VAL A 73 -12.68 0.97 3.05
CA VAL A 73 -11.61 0.54 3.94
C VAL A 73 -10.71 -0.40 3.14
N ILE A 74 -9.42 -0.08 3.09
CA ILE A 74 -8.43 -0.76 2.24
C ILE A 74 -7.13 -1.01 3.01
N THR A 75 -6.38 -2.04 2.60
CA THR A 75 -4.97 -2.20 2.97
C THR A 75 -4.09 -1.35 2.06
N VAL A 76 -2.98 -0.87 2.60
CA VAL A 76 -1.84 -0.34 1.84
C VAL A 76 -0.61 -1.03 2.36
N GLU A 77 -0.04 -1.93 1.56
CA GLU A 77 0.87 -2.97 2.04
C GLU A 77 2.06 -3.25 1.11
N PRO A 78 2.81 -2.26 0.60
CA PRO A 78 3.95 -2.54 -0.27
C PRO A 78 4.98 -3.45 0.41
N GLY A 79 5.62 -4.32 -0.37
CA GLY A 79 6.56 -5.30 0.16
C GLY A 79 7.68 -5.64 -0.82
N ILE A 80 8.86 -5.93 -0.27
CA ILE A 80 10.05 -6.36 -1.03
C ILE A 80 10.44 -7.75 -0.55
N TYR A 81 10.63 -8.69 -1.48
CA TYR A 81 11.06 -10.06 -1.17
C TYR A 81 12.28 -10.41 -2.03
N ILE A 82 13.45 -10.52 -1.39
CA ILE A 82 14.72 -10.83 -2.04
C ILE A 82 15.06 -12.30 -1.71
N PRO A 83 14.96 -13.21 -2.70
CA PRO A 83 15.18 -14.63 -2.48
C PRO A 83 16.50 -14.94 -1.78
N GLY A 84 16.44 -15.79 -0.75
CA GLY A 84 17.61 -16.21 0.03
C GLY A 84 18.25 -15.11 0.88
N LYS A 85 17.63 -13.92 1.01
CA LYS A 85 18.16 -12.80 1.81
C LYS A 85 17.17 -12.28 2.84
N LEU A 86 16.06 -11.69 2.40
CA LEU A 86 15.10 -11.05 3.30
C LEU A 86 13.73 -10.85 2.65
N GLY A 87 12.72 -10.58 3.48
CA GLY A 87 11.44 -10.03 3.09
C GLY A 87 11.02 -8.94 4.06
N VAL A 88 10.48 -7.82 3.56
CA VAL A 88 9.92 -6.74 4.38
C VAL A 88 8.61 -6.28 3.75
N ARG A 89 7.56 -6.16 4.56
CA ARG A 89 6.29 -5.54 4.21
C ARG A 89 5.85 -4.66 5.37
N LEU A 90 5.37 -3.46 5.05
CA LEU A 90 4.66 -2.60 6.00
C LEU A 90 3.25 -2.46 5.49
N GLU A 91 2.28 -2.60 6.39
CA GLU A 91 0.85 -2.63 6.06
C GLU A 91 0.09 -1.71 6.98
N GLU A 92 -0.80 -0.91 6.40
CA GLU A 92 -1.74 -0.07 7.12
C GLU A 92 -3.16 -0.35 6.67
N LEU A 93 -4.09 -0.36 7.62
CA LEU A 93 -5.51 -0.33 7.35
C LEU A 93 -5.98 1.13 7.25
N VAL A 94 -6.59 1.50 6.13
CA VAL A 94 -6.89 2.89 5.80
C VAL A 94 -8.37 3.06 5.49
N LEU A 95 -9.00 4.01 6.17
CA LEU A 95 -10.31 4.55 5.79
C LEU A 95 -10.12 5.69 4.79
N VAL A 96 -10.79 5.60 3.64
CA VAL A 96 -10.86 6.69 2.66
C VAL A 96 -11.87 7.74 3.17
N SER A 97 -11.35 8.85 3.69
CA SER A 97 -12.17 9.98 4.17
C SER A 97 -12.36 11.04 3.07
N GLU A 98 -13.18 12.05 3.33
CA GLU A 98 -13.32 13.22 2.43
C GLU A 98 -12.01 13.99 2.21
N LYS A 99 -11.08 13.92 3.17
CA LYS A 99 -9.81 14.65 3.14
C LYS A 99 -8.63 13.75 2.75
N GLY A 100 -8.88 12.49 2.40
CA GLY A 100 -7.86 11.50 2.05
C GLY A 100 -7.73 10.36 3.06
N ALA A 101 -6.55 9.78 3.19
CA ALA A 101 -6.29 8.62 4.05
C ALA A 101 -6.46 8.93 5.55
N VAL A 102 -7.16 8.05 6.26
CA VAL A 102 -7.16 7.95 7.73
C VAL A 102 -6.65 6.57 8.12
N ILE A 103 -5.48 6.51 8.75
CA ILE A 103 -4.87 5.25 9.22
C ILE A 103 -5.62 4.77 10.47
N LEU A 104 -6.05 3.51 10.47
CA LEU A 104 -6.80 2.87 11.55
C LEU A 104 -5.92 2.03 12.48
N THR A 105 -4.82 1.52 11.96
CA THR A 105 -3.78 0.77 12.66
C THR A 105 -2.89 1.70 13.50
N LYS A 106 -2.36 1.18 14.62
CA LYS A 106 -1.60 1.98 15.62
C LYS A 106 -0.23 1.41 15.95
N ALA A 107 0.13 0.26 15.37
CA ALA A 107 1.42 -0.34 15.60
C ALA A 107 2.51 0.58 15.01
N PRO A 108 3.64 0.80 15.72
CA PRO A 108 4.72 1.61 15.17
C PRO A 108 5.40 0.87 14.02
N ARG A 109 5.81 1.60 12.98
CA ARG A 109 6.55 1.08 11.81
C ARG A 109 8.04 0.92 12.10
N VAL A 110 8.41 0.46 13.29
CA VAL A 110 9.80 0.34 13.73
C VAL A 110 10.24 -1.11 13.83
N THR A 111 11.53 -1.36 13.63
CA THR A 111 12.14 -2.67 13.93
C THR A 111 12.41 -2.77 15.41
N TRP A 112 11.93 -3.83 16.05
CA TRP A 112 12.09 -4.08 17.49
C TRP A 112 13.45 -4.70 17.87
N ILE A 113 14.41 -4.70 16.95
CA ILE A 113 15.75 -5.24 17.16
C ILE A 113 16.73 -4.09 16.98
N GLN A 114 17.36 -3.69 18.09
CA GLN A 114 18.53 -2.80 18.12
C GLN A 114 19.81 -3.60 17.92
#